data_AF-A0A401RTP8-F1
#
_entry.id   AF-A0A401RTP8-F1
#
_cell.length_a   1.000
_cell.length_b   1.000
_cell.length_c   1.000
_cell.angle_alpha   90.00
_cell.angle_beta   90.00
_cell.angle_gamma   90.00
#
_symmetry.space_group_name_H-M   'P 1'
#
loop_
_entity.id
_entity.type
_entity.pdbx_description
1 polymer ?
#
loop_
_entity_poly.entity_id
_entity_poly.type
_entity_poly.pdbx_seq_one_letter_code
_entity_poly.pdbx_strand_id
1 'polypeptide(L)'
;MEKAVSSLVPNLCCIPRWRTGSQEDWITGGLGHRGTGSLEDWVTGGLDHRRTGSQEDCVTGGLGHRRTGSQEDWVTRELDHWRTGSQEDWITGGLGYRRTGSQENWVTGKQDHRWTGSQEGWITGGLDHRRTGSQEDWVTGGLDHRRTGSRED
;
A
#
# COMPACT_ATOMS: atom_id res chain seq x y z
N MET A 1 29.56 -10.35 -25.55
CA MET A 1 30.43 -9.99 -24.41
C MET A 1 29.71 -8.86 -23.68
N GLU A 2 29.37 -8.91 -22.40
CA GLU A 2 29.82 -9.77 -21.30
C GLU A 2 28.63 -10.35 -20.52
N LYS A 3 28.86 -11.55 -19.97
CA LYS A 3 28.00 -12.19 -18.99
C LYS A 3 28.27 -11.59 -17.62
N ALA A 4 27.23 -11.37 -16.82
CA ALA A 4 27.35 -11.43 -15.37
C ALA A 4 26.00 -11.83 -14.75
N VAL A 5 25.69 -13.14 -14.79
CA VAL A 5 24.89 -13.75 -13.73
C VAL A 5 25.82 -13.79 -12.53
N SER A 6 25.76 -12.76 -11.68
CA SER A 6 26.52 -12.72 -10.43
C SER A 6 25.56 -12.92 -9.27
N SER A 7 25.51 -14.17 -8.80
CA SER A 7 24.98 -14.50 -7.49
C SER A 7 25.89 -13.86 -6.44
N LEU A 8 25.45 -12.76 -5.86
CA LEU A 8 26.08 -12.20 -4.67
C LEU A 8 24.98 -11.51 -3.87
N VAL A 9 24.60 -12.16 -2.79
CA VAL A 9 23.79 -11.58 -1.71
C VAL A 9 24.50 -10.30 -1.24
N PRO A 10 23.99 -9.08 -1.47
CA PRO A 10 24.62 -7.89 -0.91
C PRO A 10 23.94 -7.61 0.43
N ASN A 11 24.60 -8.06 1.50
CA ASN A 11 24.50 -7.41 2.80
C ASN A 11 24.97 -5.94 2.66
N LEU A 12 24.08 -5.03 2.22
CA LEU A 12 24.28 -3.58 2.35
C LEU A 12 23.02 -2.96 2.96
N CYS A 13 22.92 -3.13 4.28
CA CYS A 13 22.15 -2.22 5.11
C CYS A 13 22.73 -0.79 4.93
N CYS A 14 21.86 0.21 4.76
CA CYS A 14 22.10 1.64 5.07
C CYS A 14 22.24 2.70 3.95
N ILE A 15 21.91 2.48 2.66
CA ILE A 15 21.89 3.61 1.68
C ILE A 15 20.49 3.82 1.09
N PRO A 16 19.90 5.04 1.18
CA PRO A 16 18.66 5.36 0.48
C PRO A 16 18.87 5.27 -1.03
N ARG A 17 18.10 4.41 -1.70
CA ARG A 17 18.29 4.10 -3.12
C ARG A 17 17.20 4.70 -3.99
N TRP A 18 17.61 5.26 -5.12
CA TRP A 18 16.73 5.85 -6.12
C TRP A 18 16.75 5.00 -7.40
N ARG A 19 15.59 4.61 -7.90
CA ARG A 19 15.42 3.92 -9.19
C ARG A 19 14.34 4.58 -10.04
N THR A 20 14.58 4.62 -11.34
CA THR A 20 13.67 5.15 -12.37
C THR A 20 13.65 4.18 -13.55
N GLY A 21 12.47 3.68 -13.94
CA GLY A 21 12.29 2.90 -15.17
C GLY A 21 12.80 1.45 -15.08
N SER A 22 12.08 0.59 -14.38
CA SER A 22 12.33 -0.87 -14.36
C SER A 22 11.08 -1.64 -14.76
N GLN A 23 11.24 -2.85 -15.27
CA GLN A 23 10.09 -3.73 -15.48
C GLN A 23 9.62 -4.29 -14.13
N GLU A 24 10.56 -4.77 -13.31
CA GLU A 24 10.29 -5.35 -12.00
C GLU A 24 11.31 -4.80 -10.97
N ASP A 25 10.87 -4.41 -9.78
CA ASP A 25 11.77 -4.13 -8.64
C ASP A 25 11.45 -5.00 -7.42
N TRP A 26 12.47 -5.74 -6.97
CA TRP A 26 12.46 -6.49 -5.70
C TRP A 26 13.37 -5.84 -4.67
N ILE A 27 12.81 -5.53 -3.50
CA ILE A 27 13.52 -4.89 -2.39
C ILE A 27 13.27 -5.66 -1.10
N THR A 28 14.34 -6.08 -0.44
CA THR A 28 14.29 -6.83 0.82
C THR A 28 15.10 -6.09 1.87
N GLY A 29 14.43 -5.48 2.85
CA GLY A 29 15.07 -4.71 3.91
C GLY A 29 15.73 -3.39 3.45
N GLY A 30 16.05 -2.53 4.42
CA GLY A 30 16.73 -1.24 4.16
C GLY A 30 16.12 -0.06 4.92
N LEU A 31 16.84 1.06 4.93
CA LEU A 31 16.47 2.31 5.62
C LEU A 31 15.71 3.32 4.73
N GLY A 32 15.54 3.00 3.44
CA GLY A 32 14.73 3.82 2.56
C GLY A 32 14.92 3.48 1.08
N HIS A 33 13.83 3.50 0.33
CA HIS A 33 13.85 3.33 -1.11
C HIS A 33 12.86 4.26 -1.79
N ARG A 34 13.29 4.86 -2.91
CA ARG A 34 12.43 5.67 -3.77
C ARG A 34 12.47 5.18 -5.21
N GLY A 35 11.33 4.73 -5.71
CA GLY A 35 11.16 4.23 -7.07
C GLY A 35 10.16 5.07 -7.87
N THR A 36 10.38 5.21 -9.17
CA THR A 36 9.37 5.74 -10.10
C THR A 36 9.31 4.96 -11.41
N GLY A 37 8.11 4.64 -11.88
CA GLY A 37 7.89 4.06 -13.21
C GLY A 37 8.34 2.61 -13.32
N SER A 38 7.62 1.73 -12.63
CA SER A 38 7.84 0.28 -12.70
C SER A 38 6.56 -0.45 -13.10
N LEU A 39 6.65 -1.68 -13.61
CA LEU A 39 5.46 -2.48 -13.86
C LEU A 39 5.03 -3.16 -12.56
N GLU A 40 5.95 -3.91 -11.96
CA GLU A 40 5.68 -4.75 -10.79
C GLU A 40 6.70 -4.58 -9.68
N ASP A 41 6.21 -4.51 -8.45
CA ASP A 41 7.03 -4.01 -7.35
C ASP A 41 6.78 -4.72 -6.04
N TRP A 42 7.83 -5.32 -5.51
CA TRP A 42 7.76 -6.17 -4.33
C TRP A 42 8.72 -5.67 -3.26
N VAL A 43 8.16 -5.32 -2.10
CA VAL A 43 8.90 -4.86 -0.94
C VAL A 43 8.65 -5.80 0.22
N THR A 44 9.72 -6.41 0.74
CA THR A 44 9.64 -7.25 1.93
C THR A 44 10.53 -6.69 3.04
N GLY A 45 9.89 -6.08 4.04
CA GLY A 45 10.59 -5.43 5.15
C GLY A 45 11.35 -4.16 4.76
N GLY A 46 11.54 -3.28 5.74
CA GLY A 46 12.26 -2.01 5.53
C GLY A 46 11.64 -0.86 6.31
N LEU A 47 12.35 0.27 6.29
CA LEU A 47 11.94 1.54 6.87
C LEU A 47 11.78 2.54 5.72
N ASP A 48 10.62 3.18 5.62
CA ASP A 48 10.25 4.26 4.71
C ASP A 48 10.48 3.99 3.21
N HIS A 49 9.48 3.44 2.53
CA HIS A 49 9.50 3.26 1.07
C HIS A 49 8.56 4.25 0.38
N ARG A 50 9.02 4.91 -0.68
CA ARG A 50 8.19 5.80 -1.51
C ARG A 50 8.18 5.38 -2.97
N ARG A 51 6.99 5.21 -3.53
CA ARG A 51 6.82 4.81 -4.94
C ARG A 51 5.85 5.68 -5.71
N THR A 52 6.10 5.84 -7.00
CA THR A 52 5.20 6.57 -7.91
C THR A 52 5.14 5.90 -9.28
N GLY A 53 3.95 5.54 -9.74
CA GLY A 53 3.73 4.98 -11.07
C GLY A 53 4.18 3.53 -11.17
N SER A 54 3.31 2.65 -10.71
CA SER A 54 3.45 1.18 -10.71
C SER A 54 2.17 0.56 -11.24
N GLN A 55 2.21 -0.59 -11.92
CA GLN A 55 0.97 -1.29 -12.27
C GLN A 55 0.51 -2.13 -11.07
N GLU A 56 1.41 -2.97 -10.56
CA GLU A 56 1.17 -3.90 -9.47
C GLU A 56 2.21 -3.75 -8.37
N ASP A 57 1.77 -3.82 -7.11
CA ASP A 57 2.57 -3.30 -6.01
C ASP A 57 2.29 -4.10 -4.72
N CYS A 58 3.23 -4.94 -4.29
CA CYS A 58 3.11 -5.80 -3.11
C CYS A 58 4.08 -5.38 -1.98
N VAL A 59 3.56 -5.20 -0.77
CA VAL A 59 4.34 -4.91 0.45
C VAL A 59 4.04 -5.95 1.51
N THR A 60 5.10 -6.58 2.02
CA THR A 60 5.01 -7.48 3.17
C THR A 60 5.95 -7.03 4.28
N GLY A 61 5.38 -6.49 5.34
CA GLY A 61 6.13 -6.00 6.50
C GLY A 61 6.90 -4.71 6.23
N GLY A 62 7.03 -3.88 7.26
CA GLY A 62 7.78 -2.63 7.18
C GLY A 62 7.18 -1.53 8.04
N LEU A 63 7.95 -0.45 8.19
CA LEU A 63 7.49 0.79 8.83
C LEU A 63 7.45 1.89 7.77
N GLY A 64 6.26 2.36 7.42
CA GLY A 64 6.08 3.51 6.55
C GLY A 64 6.24 3.17 5.06
N HIS A 65 5.13 3.13 4.34
CA HIS A 65 5.14 3.05 2.89
C HIS A 65 4.22 4.10 2.29
N ARG A 66 4.69 4.82 1.27
CA ARG A 66 3.91 5.81 0.53
C ARG A 66 3.88 5.48 -0.95
N ARG A 67 2.69 5.31 -1.51
CA ARG A 67 2.48 5.04 -2.94
C ARG A 67 1.62 6.11 -3.60
N THR A 68 1.86 6.33 -4.88
CA THR A 68 1.05 7.21 -5.72
C THR A 68 0.94 6.64 -7.13
N GLY A 69 -0.29 6.38 -7.56
CA GLY A 69 -0.58 5.90 -8.91
C GLY A 69 -0.19 4.44 -9.11
N SER A 70 -1.05 3.54 -8.63
CA SER A 70 -1.00 2.13 -8.98
C SER A 70 -2.36 1.55 -9.35
N GLN A 71 -2.36 0.48 -10.15
CA GLN A 71 -3.60 -0.22 -10.51
C GLN A 71 -4.01 -1.13 -9.35
N GLU A 72 -3.12 -2.01 -8.92
CA GLU A 72 -3.37 -3.02 -7.88
C GLU A 72 -2.32 -2.94 -6.76
N ASP A 73 -2.78 -2.86 -5.50
CA ASP A 73 -1.87 -2.93 -4.36
C ASP A 73 -2.25 -4.02 -3.36
N TRP A 74 -1.23 -4.74 -2.89
CA TRP A 74 -1.33 -5.74 -1.84
C TRP A 74 -0.44 -5.35 -0.67
N VAL A 75 -1.02 -5.20 0.52
CA VAL A 75 -0.29 -4.80 1.74
C VAL A 75 -0.57 -5.77 2.87
N THR A 76 0.50 -6.36 3.42
CA THR A 76 0.42 -7.31 4.54
C THR A 76 1.33 -6.88 5.69
N ARG A 77 0.78 -6.83 6.91
CA ARG A 77 1.51 -6.60 8.18
C ARG A 77 2.36 -5.32 8.22
N GLU A 78 1.78 -4.20 7.82
CA GLU A 78 2.50 -2.92 7.81
C GLU A 78 2.07 -1.98 8.94
N LEU A 79 3.01 -1.25 9.53
CA LEU A 79 2.72 -0.31 10.61
C LEU A 79 1.95 0.92 10.11
N ASP A 80 2.38 1.55 9.01
CA ASP A 80 1.78 2.77 8.48
C ASP A 80 1.89 2.81 6.97
N HIS A 81 0.73 2.79 6.29
CA HIS A 81 0.68 2.84 4.83
C HIS A 81 -0.14 4.03 4.34
N TRP A 82 0.39 4.74 3.33
CA TRP A 82 -0.30 5.82 2.63
C TRP A 82 -0.37 5.54 1.14
N ARG A 83 -1.59 5.51 0.57
CA ARG A 83 -1.81 5.36 -0.87
C ARG A 83 -2.60 6.53 -1.47
N THR A 84 -2.32 6.86 -2.73
CA THR A 84 -3.10 7.82 -3.50
C THR A 84 -3.24 7.37 -4.96
N GLY A 85 -4.47 7.09 -5.40
CA GLY A 85 -4.81 6.77 -6.80
C GLY A 85 -4.36 5.37 -7.27
N SER A 86 -5.27 4.58 -7.83
CA SER A 86 -6.00 3.61 -7.02
C SER A 86 -7.11 2.86 -7.73
N GLN A 87 -6.91 1.74 -8.43
CA GLN A 87 -8.05 0.89 -8.78
C GLN A 87 -8.44 -0.04 -7.61
N GLU A 88 -7.58 -0.99 -7.27
CA GLU A 88 -7.88 -2.05 -6.30
C GLU A 88 -6.84 -2.13 -5.16
N ASP A 89 -7.32 -2.34 -3.92
CA ASP A 89 -6.47 -2.54 -2.75
C ASP A 89 -6.88 -3.77 -1.95
N TRP A 90 -5.88 -4.54 -1.56
CA TRP A 90 -6.01 -5.57 -0.55
C TRP A 90 -5.07 -5.33 0.62
N ILE A 91 -5.63 -5.20 1.82
CA ILE A 91 -4.89 -4.82 3.02
C ILE A 91 -5.21 -5.81 4.14
N THR A 92 -4.17 -6.48 4.64
CA THR A 92 -4.29 -7.45 5.74
C THR A 92 -3.34 -7.14 6.88
N GLY A 93 -3.89 -6.76 8.03
CA GLY A 93 -3.17 -6.56 9.28
C GLY A 93 -2.29 -5.30 9.34
N GLY A 94 -2.06 -4.80 10.55
CA GLY A 94 -1.23 -3.61 10.81
C GLY A 94 -1.93 -2.51 11.59
N LEU A 95 -1.26 -1.38 11.80
CA LEU A 95 -1.75 -0.33 12.71
C LEU A 95 -2.48 0.79 11.96
N GLY A 96 -1.83 1.47 11.04
CA GLY A 96 -2.37 2.62 10.32
C GLY A 96 -2.45 2.38 8.82
N TYR A 97 -3.57 2.77 8.22
CA TYR A 97 -3.70 2.86 6.78
C TYR A 97 -4.48 4.12 6.38
N ARG A 98 -3.96 4.85 5.39
CA ARG A 98 -4.66 5.98 4.77
C ARG A 98 -4.68 5.87 3.24
N ARG A 99 -5.85 6.03 2.64
CA ARG A 99 -6.00 6.14 1.18
C ARG A 99 -6.81 7.32 0.72
N THR A 100 -6.50 7.74 -0.51
CA THR A 100 -7.27 8.70 -1.27
C THR A 100 -7.42 8.22 -2.72
N GLY A 101 -8.65 8.09 -3.20
CA GLY A 101 -8.97 7.75 -4.59
C GLY A 101 -8.84 6.26 -4.89
N SER A 102 -9.99 5.59 -4.95
CA SER A 102 -10.11 4.14 -5.17
C SER A 102 -11.31 3.78 -6.01
N GLN A 103 -11.25 2.65 -6.70
CA GLN A 103 -12.49 1.96 -7.07
C GLN A 103 -12.93 1.00 -5.96
N GLU A 104 -12.07 0.04 -5.60
CA GLU A 104 -12.41 -1.07 -4.69
C GLU A 104 -11.39 -1.22 -3.56
N ASN A 105 -11.84 -1.77 -2.43
CA ASN A 105 -11.03 -1.96 -1.23
C ASN A 105 -11.40 -3.18 -0.43
N TRP A 106 -10.40 -3.91 0.05
CA TRP A 106 -10.56 -4.96 1.03
C TRP A 106 -9.59 -4.77 2.19
N VAL A 107 -10.12 -4.66 3.40
CA VAL A 107 -9.34 -4.46 4.63
C VAL A 107 -9.73 -5.52 5.65
N THR A 108 -8.72 -6.19 6.21
CA THR A 108 -8.91 -7.14 7.31
C THR A 108 -7.94 -6.86 8.46
N GLY A 109 -8.46 -6.75 9.69
CA GLY A 109 -7.65 -6.80 10.92
C GLY A 109 -6.70 -5.62 11.15
N LYS A 110 -7.11 -4.39 10.79
CA LYS A 110 -6.32 -3.15 10.99
C LYS A 110 -6.81 -2.38 12.22
N GLN A 111 -5.90 -1.74 12.96
CA GLN A 111 -6.31 -0.92 14.11
C GLN A 111 -7.06 0.35 13.65
N ASP A 112 -6.43 1.16 12.81
CA ASP A 112 -6.95 2.45 12.35
C ASP A 112 -6.94 2.53 10.82
N HIS A 113 -8.09 2.91 10.24
CA HIS A 113 -8.24 3.04 8.80
C HIS A 113 -8.92 4.36 8.42
N ARG A 114 -8.28 5.15 7.55
CA ARG A 114 -8.85 6.38 7.00
C ARG A 114 -8.91 6.36 5.48
N TRP A 115 -10.04 6.80 4.98
CA TRP A 115 -10.37 6.63 3.59
C TRP A 115 -11.09 7.83 2.98
N THR A 116 -10.80 8.14 1.72
CA THR A 116 -11.48 9.21 0.97
C THR A 116 -11.61 8.88 -0.52
N GLY A 117 -12.85 8.92 -1.04
CA GLY A 117 -13.17 8.91 -2.47
C GLY A 117 -13.17 7.54 -3.12
N SER A 118 -14.18 6.71 -2.84
CA SER A 118 -14.25 5.36 -3.44
C SER A 118 -15.63 4.82 -3.68
N GLN A 119 -15.75 3.97 -4.69
CA GLN A 119 -17.01 3.33 -5.02
C GLN A 119 -17.34 2.27 -3.96
N GLU A 120 -16.48 1.28 -3.77
CA GLU A 120 -16.78 0.11 -2.95
C GLU A 120 -15.73 -0.13 -1.85
N GLY A 121 -16.15 -0.81 -0.78
CA GLY A 121 -15.24 -1.12 0.33
C GLY A 121 -15.75 -2.23 1.24
N TRP A 122 -14.87 -3.17 1.54
CA TRP A 122 -15.09 -4.25 2.49
C TRP A 122 -14.12 -4.13 3.66
N ILE A 123 -14.63 -4.10 4.88
CA ILE A 123 -13.84 -4.02 6.11
C ILE A 123 -14.26 -5.14 7.05
N THR A 124 -13.30 -5.97 7.44
CA THR A 124 -13.50 -7.03 8.42
C THR A 124 -12.58 -6.83 9.62
N GLY A 125 -13.15 -6.38 10.73
CA GLY A 125 -12.46 -6.14 12.00
C GLY A 125 -11.57 -4.89 12.01
N GLY A 126 -11.34 -4.38 13.22
CA GLY A 126 -10.49 -3.22 13.50
C GLY A 126 -10.98 -2.42 14.70
N LEU A 127 -10.30 -1.32 15.04
CA LEU A 127 -10.73 -0.45 16.14
C LEU A 127 -11.42 0.81 15.62
N ASP A 128 -10.80 1.57 14.72
CA ASP A 128 -11.33 2.84 14.18
C ASP A 128 -11.35 2.85 12.64
N HIS A 129 -12.52 3.19 12.10
CA HIS A 129 -12.73 3.34 10.67
C HIS A 129 -13.35 4.71 10.33
N ARG A 130 -12.67 5.49 9.48
CA ARG A 130 -13.16 6.77 8.98
C ARG A 130 -13.22 6.81 7.46
N ARG A 131 -14.43 6.93 6.89
CA ARG A 131 -14.66 6.99 5.43
C ARG A 131 -15.26 8.31 4.99
N THR A 132 -14.88 8.76 3.79
CA THR A 132 -15.45 9.97 3.17
C THR A 132 -15.69 9.78 1.68
N GLY A 133 -16.88 10.16 1.19
CA GLY A 133 -17.22 10.21 -0.24
C GLY A 133 -17.25 8.83 -0.91
N SER A 134 -18.20 7.99 -0.51
CA SER A 134 -18.28 6.64 -1.02
C SER A 134 -19.67 6.07 -1.23
N GLN A 135 -19.82 5.16 -2.21
CA GLN A 135 -21.11 4.62 -2.63
C GLN A 135 -21.53 3.42 -1.78
N GLU A 136 -20.76 2.33 -1.80
CA GLU A 136 -21.14 1.06 -1.13
C GLU A 136 -20.11 0.63 -0.07
N ASP A 137 -20.59 0.06 1.04
CA ASP A 137 -19.78 -0.36 2.20
C ASP A 137 -20.32 -1.64 2.84
N TRP A 138 -19.40 -2.55 3.14
CA TRP A 138 -19.64 -3.69 4.02
C TRP A 138 -18.63 -3.67 5.18
N VAL A 139 -19.13 -3.52 6.40
CA VAL A 139 -18.30 -3.51 7.61
C VAL A 139 -18.77 -4.61 8.55
N THR A 140 -17.88 -5.55 8.86
CA THR A 140 -18.13 -6.65 9.80
C THR A 140 -17.11 -6.60 10.93
N GLY A 141 -17.55 -6.18 12.13
CA GLY A 141 -16.67 -5.93 13.27
C GLY A 141 -16.00 -4.55 13.23
N GLY A 142 -15.60 -4.05 14.39
CA GLY A 142 -15.14 -2.65 14.56
C GLY A 142 -15.67 -2.04 15.87
N LEU A 143 -14.91 -1.17 16.52
CA LEU A 143 -15.40 -0.44 17.71
C LEU A 143 -15.94 0.96 17.36
N ASP A 144 -15.33 1.67 16.41
CA ASP A 144 -15.75 2.99 15.94
C ASP A 144 -15.81 3.05 14.41
N HIS A 145 -16.90 3.60 13.89
CA HIS A 145 -17.10 3.80 12.46
C HIS A 145 -17.72 5.17 12.18
N ARG A 146 -17.03 5.99 11.37
CA ARG A 146 -17.47 7.31 10.96
C ARG A 146 -17.48 7.46 9.44
N ARG A 147 -18.67 7.66 8.86
CA ARG A 147 -18.88 7.95 7.43
C ARG A 147 -19.29 9.42 7.23
N THR A 148 -18.65 10.11 6.29
CA THR A 148 -18.98 11.49 5.90
C THR A 148 -18.91 11.66 4.38
N GLY A 149 -20.02 11.71 3.66
CA GLY A 149 -20.02 11.90 2.20
C GLY A 149 -21.38 11.66 1.57
N SER A 150 -21.69 12.44 0.53
CA SER A 150 -23.01 12.60 -0.06
C SER A 150 -23.52 11.33 -0.75
N ARG A 151 -24.72 10.95 -0.30
CA ARG A 151 -25.73 10.13 -0.97
C ARG A 151 -25.90 10.50 -2.43
N GLU A 152 -25.92 9.51 -3.30
CA GLU A 152 -26.77 9.47 -4.48
C GLU A 152 -27.53 8.15 -4.40
N ASP A 153 -28.87 8.25 -4.46
CA ASP A 153 -29.81 7.14 -4.62
C ASP A 153 -29.58 6.42 -5.96
#